data_AF-A0A1F7LHK8-F1
#
_entry.id   AF-A0A1F7LHK8-F1
#
_cell.length_a   1.000
_cell.length_b   1.000
_cell.length_c   1.000
_cell.angle_alpha   90.00
_cell.angle_beta   90.00
_cell.angle_gamma   90.00
#
_symmetry.space_group_name_H-M   'P 1'
#
loop_
_entity.id
_entity.type
_entity.pdbx_description
1 polymer ?
#
loop_
_entity_poly.entity_id
_entity_poly.type
_entity_poly.pdbx_seq_one_letter_code
_entity_poly.pdbx_strand_id
1 'polypeptide(L)' 'MSCRFSVSGRPSVTDLITAPEAAELYRDLVALGRYQDFRWFALSQGVPEERVEELWRYLGAGVDS' A
#
# COMPACT_ATOMS: atom_id res chain seq x y z
N MET A 1 9.89 -25.74 11.72
CA MET A 1 9.80 -24.76 10.62
C MET A 1 10.02 -23.36 11.19
N SER A 2 11.23 -22.82 11.08
CA SER A 2 11.54 -21.45 11.52
C SER A 2 11.36 -20.50 10.34
N CYS A 3 10.39 -19.59 10.43
CA CYS A 3 10.29 -18.45 9.52
C CYS A 3 11.50 -17.54 9.75
N ARG A 4 12.56 -17.73 8.95
CA ARG A 4 13.69 -16.81 8.89
C ARG A 4 13.23 -15.51 8.22
N PHE A 5 12.66 -14.60 9.01
CA PHE A 5 12.56 -13.19 8.62
C PHE A 5 13.95 -12.57 8.77
N SER A 6 14.76 -12.67 7.71
CA SER A 6 15.97 -11.87 7.57
C SER A 6 15.55 -10.40 7.48
N VAL A 7 15.60 -9.70 8.61
CA VAL A 7 15.41 -8.24 8.71
C VAL A 7 16.59 -7.57 8.01
N SER A 8 16.42 -7.18 6.75
CA SER A 8 17.27 -6.20 6.05
C SER A 8 16.61 -5.51 4.84
N GLY A 9 15.35 -5.80 4.50
CA GLY A 9 14.67 -5.18 3.36
C GLY A 9 13.44 -4.41 3.80
N ARG A 10 13.45 -3.08 3.67
CA ARG A 10 12.19 -2.30 3.67
C ARG A 10 11.29 -2.89 2.59
N PRO A 11 10.03 -3.28 2.88
CA PRO A 11 9.13 -3.77 1.85
C PRO A 11 8.99 -2.70 0.76
N SER A 12 9.25 -3.10 -0.48
CA SER A 12 9.03 -2.23 -1.64
C SER A 12 7.54 -1.91 -1.77
N VAL A 13 7.18 -0.80 -2.43
CA VAL A 13 5.76 -0.44 -2.65
C VAL A 13 4.99 -1.60 -3.32
N THR A 14 5.63 -2.34 -4.22
CA THR A 14 5.08 -3.54 -4.84
C THR A 14 4.80 -4.67 -3.84
N ASP A 15 5.65 -4.87 -2.83
CA ASP A 15 5.43 -5.84 -1.76
C ASP A 15 4.21 -5.48 -0.89
N LEU A 16 3.95 -4.18 -0.72
CA LEU A 16 2.79 -3.69 0.04
C LEU A 16 1.44 -3.92 -0.70
N ILE A 17 1.50 -4.23 -1.99
CA ILE A 17 0.34 -4.48 -2.87
C ILE A 17 0.16 -6.00 -3.12
N THR A 18 0.94 -6.86 -2.45
CA THR A 18 0.98 -8.31 -2.74
C THR A 18 -0.33 -9.07 -2.50
N ALA A 19 -1.23 -8.54 -1.67
CA ALA A 19 -2.58 -9.08 -1.53
C ALA A 19 -3.47 -8.51 -2.65
N PRO A 20 -3.93 -9.32 -3.62
CA PRO A 20 -4.74 -8.83 -4.74
C PRO A 20 -6.02 -8.13 -4.28
N GLU A 21 -6.65 -8.60 -3.21
CA GLU A 21 -7.84 -7.99 -2.60
C GLU A 21 -7.56 -6.60 -2.00
N ALA A 22 -6.39 -6.41 -1.36
CA ALA A 22 -6.00 -5.11 -0.82
C ALA A 22 -5.65 -4.13 -1.96
N ALA A 23 -5.04 -4.62 -3.05
CA ALA A 23 -4.66 -3.84 -4.21
C ALA A 23 -5.85 -3.21 -4.93
N GLU A 24 -6.98 -3.91 -5.00
CA GLU A 24 -8.23 -3.38 -5.56
C GLU A 24 -8.82 -2.31 -4.65
N LEU A 25 -8.90 -2.57 -3.34
CA LEU A 25 -9.41 -1.60 -2.37
C LEU A 25 -8.57 -0.31 -2.34
N TYR A 26 -7.24 -0.43 -2.40
CA TYR A 26 -6.36 0.73 -2.47
C TYR A 26 -6.62 1.57 -3.73
N ARG A 27 -6.83 0.93 -4.88
CA ARG A 27 -7.14 1.62 -6.14
C ARG A 27 -8.49 2.32 -6.09
N ASP A 28 -9.52 1.67 -5.55
CA ASP A 28 -10.84 2.29 -5.36
C ASP A 28 -10.77 3.52 -4.46
N LEU A 29 -10.06 3.42 -3.32
CA LEU A 29 -9.91 4.54 -2.40
C LEU A 29 -9.17 5.72 -3.02
N VAL A 30 -8.16 5.44 -3.86
CA VAL A 30 -7.43 6.46 -4.62
C VAL A 30 -8.31 7.11 -5.68
N ALA A 31 -9.03 6.32 -6.47
CA ALA A 31 -9.94 6.81 -7.51
C ALA A 31 -11.08 7.68 -6.94
N LEU A 32 -11.55 7.34 -5.74
CA LEU A 32 -12.56 8.12 -5.01
C LEU A 32 -11.99 9.34 -4.26
N GLY A 33 -10.67 9.56 -4.29
CA GLY A 33 -10.01 10.65 -3.57
C GLY A 33 -10.08 10.54 -2.05
N ARG A 34 -10.37 9.35 -1.51
CA ARG A 34 -10.56 9.10 -0.07
C ARG A 34 -9.23 8.85 0.65
N TYR A 35 -8.39 9.87 0.71
CA TYR A 35 -7.04 9.77 1.30
C TYR A 35 -7.03 9.34 2.76
N GLN A 36 -7.98 9.80 3.58
CA GLN A 36 -8.01 9.42 5.00
C GLN A 36 -8.34 7.95 5.22
N ASP A 37 -9.33 7.42 4.49
CA ASP A 37 -9.68 6.00 4.52
C ASP A 37 -8.53 5.14 3.99
N PHE A 38 -7.89 5.58 2.91
CA PHE A 38 -6.68 4.95 2.37
C PHE A 38 -5.56 4.90 3.39
N ARG A 39 -5.25 6.01 4.06
CA ARG A 39 -4.20 6.08 5.08
C ARG A 39 -4.51 5.15 6.24
N TRP A 40 -5.74 5.14 6.74
CA TRP A 40 -6.13 4.25 7.82
C TRP A 40 -5.99 2.78 7.42
N PHE A 41 -6.45 2.42 6.23
CA PHE A 41 -6.34 1.06 5.70
C PHE A 41 -4.88 0.64 5.52
N ALA A 42 -4.05 1.51 4.92
CA ALA A 42 -2.62 1.27 4.72
C ALA A 42 -1.89 0.99 6.04
N LEU A 43 -2.12 1.84 7.06
CA LEU A 43 -1.54 1.66 8.39
C LEU A 43 -2.02 0.34 9.03
N SER A 44 -3.30 -0.04 8.85
CA SER A 44 -3.84 -1.32 9.34
C SER A 44 -3.23 -2.53 8.65
N GLN A 45 -2.73 -2.41 7.41
CA GLN A 45 -1.99 -3.46 6.70
C GLN A 45 -0.51 -3.51 7.10
N GLY A 46 -0.06 -2.62 7.99
CA GLY A 46 1.34 -2.51 8.40
C GLY A 46 2.20 -1.70 7.44
N VAL A 47 1.59 -0.93 6.53
CA VAL A 47 2.34 0.04 5.72
C VAL A 47 2.86 1.14 6.64
N PRO A 48 4.18 1.42 6.66
CA PRO A 48 4.72 2.52 7.46
C PRO A 48 4.24 3.87 6.92
N GLU A 49 3.95 4.81 7.82
CA GLU A 49 3.37 6.12 7.49
C GLU A 49 4.18 6.87 6.42
N GLU A 50 5.52 6.81 6.49
CA GLU A 50 6.44 7.43 5.53
C GLU A 50 6.27 6.91 4.08
N ARG A 51 5.63 5.75 3.90
CA ARG A 51 5.39 5.11 2.59
C ARG A 51 3.94 5.25 2.12
N VAL A 52 3.02 5.70 2.98
CA VAL A 52 1.59 5.86 2.62
C VAL A 52 1.43 6.90 1.52
N GLU A 53 2.12 8.04 1.62
CA GLU A 53 2.11 9.06 0.55
C GLU A 53 2.70 8.54 -0.77
N GLU A 54 3.78 7.77 -0.70
CA GLU A 54 4.41 7.18 -1.88
C GLU A 54 3.47 6.17 -2.56
N LEU A 55 2.80 5.32 -1.78
CA LEU A 55 1.80 4.36 -2.26
C LEU A 55 0.60 5.07 -2.89
N TRP A 56 0.10 6.14 -2.27
CA TRP A 56 -1.01 6.94 -2.81
C TRP A 56 -0.66 7.53 -4.18
N ARG A 57 0.52 8.14 -4.31
CA ARG A 57 1.00 8.71 -5.59
C ARG A 57 1.22 7.63 -6.65
N TYR A 58 1.81 6.49 -6.26
CA TYR A 58 2.06 5.38 -7.17
C TYR A 58 0.76 4.82 -7.77
N LEU A 59 -0.26 4.64 -6.94
CA LEU A 59 -1.55 4.15 -7.38
C LEU A 59 -2.35 5.21 -8.16
N GLY A 60 -2.26 6.49 -7.76
CA GLY A 60 -2.94 7.58 -8.45
C GLY A 60 -2.38 7.85 -9.85
N ALA A 61 -1.07 7.67 -10.03
CA ALA A 61 -0.42 7.79 -11.34
C ALA A 61 -0.89 6.74 -12.36
N GLY A 62 -1.44 5.60 -11.89
CA GLY A 62 -1.97 4.54 -12.75
C GLY A 62 -3.46 4.65 -13.10
N VAL A 63 -4.19 5.61 -12.53
CA VAL A 63 -5.64 5.81 -12.76
C VAL A 63 -5.91 6.73 -13.97
N ASP A 64 -4.91 7.48 -14.43
CA ASP A 64 -5.02 8.47 -15.52
C ASP A 64 -4.48 7.97 -16.89
N SER A 65 -4.15 6.67 -17.03
CA SER A 65 -3.67 6.06 -18.29
C SER A 65 -4.64 5.06 -18.90
#